data_AF-A0AAU6Z3M1-F1
#
_entry.id   AF-A0AAU6Z3M1-F1
#
_cell.length_a   1.000
_cell.length_b   1.000
_cell.length_c   1.000
_cell.angle_alpha   90.00
_cell.angle_beta   90.00
_cell.angle_gamma   90.00
#
_symmetry.space_group_name_H-M   'P 1'
#
loop_
_entity.id
_entity.type
_entity.pdbx_description
1 polymer ?
#
loop_
_entity_poly.entity_id
_entity_poly.type
_entity_poly.pdbx_seq_one_letter_code
_entity_poly.pdbx_strand_id
1 'polypeptide(L)' 'MTVSFVCRTESAMARERLFDLARSIDEHLGSMQASRERAVGGVTSGLIEAG' A
#
# COMPACT_ATOMS: atom_id res chain seq x y z
N MET A 1 4.68 11.00 -26.09
CA MET A 1 5.38 9.69 -25.99
C MET A 1 5.13 9.15 -24.59
N THR A 2 4.64 7.92 -24.45
CA THR A 2 4.43 7.25 -23.16
C THR A 2 5.53 6.23 -22.92
N VAL A 3 6.05 6.16 -21.70
CA VAL A 3 7.07 5.18 -21.28
C VAL A 3 6.49 4.32 -20.15
N SER A 4 6.80 3.03 -20.17
CA SER A 4 6.45 2.07 -19.12
C SER A 4 7.70 1.44 -18.53
N PHE A 5 7.70 1.20 -17.22
CA PHE A 5 8.72 0.41 -16.54
C PHE A 5 8.05 -0.66 -15.66
N VAL A 6 8.79 -1.72 -15.36
CA VAL A 6 8.35 -2.82 -14.50
C VAL A 6 9.32 -2.92 -13.32
N CYS A 7 8.80 -2.82 -12.11
CA CYS A 7 9.54 -3.12 -10.89
C CYS A 7 9.10 -4.50 -10.37
N ARG A 8 10.07 -5.35 -10.02
CA ARG A 8 9.83 -6.65 -9.39
C ARG A 8 10.60 -6.71 -8.08
N THR A 9 9.95 -7.28 -7.07
CA THR A 9 10.54 -7.54 -5.76
C THR A 9 10.23 -8.99 -5.40
N GLU A 10 11.26 -9.77 -5.08
CA GLU A 10 11.09 -11.11 -4.54
C GLU A 10 10.73 -11.04 -3.06
N SER A 11 9.81 -11.90 -2.62
CA SER A 11 9.37 -11.95 -1.23
C SER A 11 9.14 -13.39 -0.79
N ALA A 12 9.56 -13.69 0.43
CA ALA A 12 9.30 -14.98 1.09
C ALA A 12 7.91 -15.01 1.77
N MET A 13 7.16 -13.91 1.72
CA MET A 13 5.86 -13.80 2.39
C MET A 13 4.79 -14.54 1.59
N ALA A 14 3.81 -15.09 2.32
CA ALA A 14 2.60 -15.63 1.69
C ALA A 14 1.87 -14.55 0.88
N ARG A 15 1.26 -14.96 -0.24
CA ARG A 15 0.60 -14.05 -1.18
C ARG A 15 -0.55 -13.30 -0.51
N GLU A 16 -1.30 -13.97 0.35
CA GLU A 16 -2.44 -13.41 1.09
C GLU A 16 -1.96 -12.28 2.00
N ARG A 17 -0.83 -12.48 2.68
CA ARG A 17 -0.23 -11.45 3.53
C ARG A 17 0.23 -10.23 2.72
N LEU A 18 0.84 -10.45 1.56
CA LEU A 18 1.20 -9.36 0.66
C LEU A 18 -0.03 -8.57 0.20
N PHE A 19 -1.13 -9.26 -0.08
CA PHE A 19 -2.39 -8.63 -0.48
C PHE A 19 -3.02 -7.82 0.66
N ASP A 20 -2.97 -8.32 1.89
CA ASP A 20 -3.46 -7.57 3.06
C ASP A 20 -2.61 -6.33 3.34
N LEU A 21 -1.29 -6.44 3.25
CA LEU A 21 -0.39 -5.28 3.40
C LEU A 21 -0.60 -4.25 2.31
N ALA A 22 -0.79 -4.68 1.06
CA ALA A 22 -1.09 -3.79 -0.06
C ALA A 22 -2.41 -3.02 0.12
N ARG A 23 -3.34 -3.55 0.92
CA ARG A 23 -4.62 -2.92 1.26
C ARG A 23 -4.61 -2.20 2.60
N SER A 24 -3.51 -2.21 3.35
CA SER A 24 -3.41 -1.55 4.65
C SER A 24 -3.06 -0.08 4.47
N ILE A 25 -3.93 0.81 4.96
CA ILE A 25 -3.68 2.26 4.94
C ILE A 25 -2.52 2.62 5.87
N ASP A 26 -2.42 1.95 7.01
CA ASP A 26 -1.39 2.21 8.01
C ASP A 26 0.00 1.88 7.46
N GLU A 27 0.14 0.77 6.74
CA GLU A 27 1.41 0.39 6.10
C GLU A 27 1.78 1.34 4.96
N HIS A 28 0.79 1.82 4.19
CA HIS A 28 1.02 2.85 3.18
C HIS A 28 1.54 4.15 3.81
N LEU A 29 0.85 4.68 4.84
CA LEU A 29 1.29 5.88 5.55
C LEU A 29 2.67 5.69 6.21
N GLY A 30 2.93 4.50 6.78
CA GLY A 30 4.23 4.14 7.36
C GLY A 30 5.35 4.19 6.33
N SER A 31 5.15 3.57 5.15
CA SER A 31 6.12 3.60 4.05
C SER A 31 6.39 5.02 3.50
N MET A 32 5.40 5.91 3.64
CA MET A 32 5.46 7.29 3.18
C MET A 32 5.77 8.28 4.30
N GLN A 33 6.25 7.86 5.48
CA GLN A 33 6.41 8.74 6.64
C GLN A 33 7.20 10.03 6.35
N ALA A 34 8.19 9.97 5.45
CA ALA A 34 8.99 11.13 5.05
C ALA A 34 8.22 12.20 4.23
N SER A 35 7.09 11.84 3.60
CA SER A 35 6.25 12.74 2.80
C SER A 35 5.49 13.77 3.63
N ARG A 36 5.24 13.46 4.91
CA ARG A 36 4.34 14.23 5.82
C ARG A 36 2.88 14.28 5.34
N GLU A 37 2.48 13.36 4.47
CA GLU A 37 1.09 13.22 4.04
C GLU A 37 0.24 12.51 5.11
N ARG A 38 -1.09 12.72 5.07
CA ARG A 38 -2.05 12.07 5.96
C ARG A 38 -3.32 11.66 5.21
N ALA A 39 -3.92 10.55 5.62
CA ALA A 39 -5.28 10.21 5.19
C ALA A 39 -6.29 11.17 5.83
N VAL A 40 -7.30 11.61 5.08
CA VAL A 40 -8.24 12.66 5.53
C VAL A 40 -9.72 12.29 5.41
N GLY A 41 -10.14 11.51 4.42
CA GLY A 41 -11.55 11.24 4.16
C GLY A 41 -11.83 9.75 3.92
N GLY A 42 -13.03 9.30 4.28
CA GLY A 42 -13.42 7.90 4.18
C GLY A 42 -12.78 7.03 5.26
N VAL A 43 -12.35 5.82 4.88
CA VAL A 43 -11.57 4.94 5.75
C VAL A 43 -10.12 5.44 5.74
N THR A 44 -9.58 5.75 6.91
CA THR A 44 -8.25 6.38 7.06
C THR A 44 -7.22 5.53 7.80
N SER A 45 -7.59 4.32 8.21
CA SER A 45 -6.75 3.38 8.94
C SER A 45 -7.24 1.95 8.72
N GLY A 46 -6.38 0.96 8.97
CA GLY A 46 -6.72 -0.46 8.81
C GLY A 46 -6.78 -0.91 7.35
N LEU A 47 -7.48 -2.02 7.12
CA LEU A 47 -7.59 -2.65 5.80
C LEU A 47 -8.71 -2.02 4.97
N ILE A 48 -8.41 -1.75 3.70
CA ILE A 48 -9.42 -1.45 2.68
C ILE A 48 -10.24 -2.74 2.41
N GLU A 49 -11.54 -2.67 2.69
CA GLU A 49 -12.48 -3.74 2.42
C GLU A 49 -12.77 -3.86 0.91
N ALA A 50 -13.13 -5.07 0.48
CA ALA A 50 -13.75 -5.25 -0.83
C ALA A 50 -15.20 -4.75 -0.69
N GLY A 51 -15.46 -3.55 -1.21
CA GLY A 51 -16.76 -2.88 -1.08
C GLY A 51 -17.94 -3.64 -1.65
#